data_AF-I1YL56-F1
#
_entry.id   AF-I1YL56-F1
#
_cell.length_a   1.000
_cell.length_b   1.000
_cell.length_c   1.000
_cell.angle_alpha   90.00
_cell.angle_beta   90.00
_cell.angle_gamma   90.00
#
_symmetry.space_group_name_H-M   'P 1'
#
loop_
_entity.id
_entity.type
_entity.pdbx_description
1 polymer ?
#
loop_
_entity_poly.entity_id
_entity_poly.type
_entity_poly.pdbx_seq_one_letter_code
_entity_poly.pdbx_strand_id
1 'polypeptide(L)'
;MVCPKCTHHERINARQRLGHFLDEENRYELADKVMPVDTLRFKDSKRYKDRIAQAQKSTGENDALLAMQGTLKGLPVVVVAFDFSFMGGSMGSVVGEKFVRAAKMALTKKIPLVCFSASGGARMQEGLFSLMQIGKNKVPFWRNWQKLKFHSSR
;
A
#
# COMPACT_ATOMS: atom_id res chain seq x y z
N MET A 1 -9.70 -15.45 -0.65
CA MET A 1 -9.89 -16.85 -0.22
C MET A 1 -9.95 -17.73 -1.46
N VAL A 2 -9.59 -19.01 -1.38
CA VAL A 2 -9.57 -19.89 -2.57
C VAL A 2 -10.79 -20.81 -2.53
N CYS A 3 -11.57 -20.85 -3.61
CA CYS A 3 -12.69 -21.77 -3.70
C CYS A 3 -12.17 -23.22 -3.81
N PRO A 4 -12.57 -24.15 -2.93
CA PRO A 4 -12.07 -25.52 -2.95
C PRO A 4 -12.57 -26.32 -4.17
N LYS A 5 -13.64 -25.87 -4.81
CA LYS A 5 -14.24 -26.56 -5.97
C LYS A 5 -13.59 -26.19 -7.30
N CYS A 6 -13.25 -24.92 -7.48
CA CYS A 6 -12.76 -24.40 -8.77
C CYS A 6 -11.40 -23.71 -8.69
N THR A 7 -10.74 -23.68 -7.53
CA THR A 7 -9.45 -23.01 -7.27
C THR A 7 -9.43 -21.51 -7.58
N HIS A 8 -10.59 -20.88 -7.79
CA HIS A 8 -10.69 -19.46 -8.04
C HIS A 8 -10.27 -18.65 -6.81
N HIS A 9 -9.50 -17.58 -7.04
CA HIS A 9 -9.04 -16.66 -6.00
C HIS A 9 -10.07 -15.54 -5.80
N GLU A 10 -10.90 -15.69 -4.78
CA GLU A 10 -11.82 -14.66 -4.35
C GLU A 10 -11.10 -13.46 -3.75
N ARG A 11 -11.78 -12.31 -3.80
CA ARG A 11 -11.32 -11.07 -3.16
C ARG A 11 -11.04 -11.32 -1.67
N ILE A 12 -10.02 -10.65 -1.18
CA ILE A 12 -9.62 -10.62 0.22
C ILE A 12 -9.16 -9.20 0.52
N ASN A 13 -9.61 -8.65 1.63
CA ASN A 13 -9.25 -7.29 2.01
C ASN A 13 -7.76 -7.23 2.42
N ALA A 14 -7.20 -6.03 2.47
CA ALA A 14 -5.77 -5.88 2.73
C ALA A 14 -5.38 -6.37 4.14
N ARG A 15 -6.19 -6.04 5.17
CA ARG A 15 -5.89 -6.41 6.56
C ARG A 15 -5.92 -7.92 6.79
N GLN A 16 -6.91 -8.64 6.27
CA GLN A 16 -6.97 -10.11 6.31
C GLN A 16 -5.78 -10.72 5.58
N ARG A 17 -5.42 -10.19 4.41
CA ARG A 17 -4.26 -10.69 3.65
C ARG A 17 -2.97 -10.55 4.45
N LEU A 18 -2.74 -9.39 5.07
CA LEU A 18 -1.57 -9.18 5.95
C LEU A 18 -1.65 -10.08 7.19
N GLY A 19 -2.84 -10.27 7.75
CA GLY A 19 -3.08 -11.12 8.90
C GLY A 19 -2.77 -12.60 8.67
N HIS A 20 -3.06 -13.12 7.48
CA HIS A 20 -2.70 -14.49 7.07
C HIS A 20 -1.25 -14.64 6.62
N PHE A 21 -0.62 -13.56 6.17
CA PHE A 21 0.75 -13.60 5.64
C PHE A 21 1.79 -13.46 6.75
N LEU A 22 1.58 -12.55 7.70
CA LEU A 22 2.49 -12.31 8.82
C LEU A 22 2.19 -13.26 9.98
N ASP A 23 3.21 -13.55 10.77
CA ASP A 23 3.06 -14.25 12.05
C ASP A 23 2.13 -13.42 12.98
N GLU A 24 1.46 -14.08 13.92
CA GLU A 24 0.42 -13.42 14.73
C GLU A 24 0.97 -12.33 15.66
N GLU A 25 2.20 -12.53 16.15
CA GLU A 25 2.90 -11.66 17.08
C GLU A 25 3.73 -10.59 16.36
N ASN A 26 4.12 -9.54 17.10
CA ASN A 26 5.06 -8.51 16.63
C ASN A 26 4.63 -7.76 15.35
N ARG A 27 3.32 -7.64 15.11
CA ARG A 27 2.76 -6.87 13.99
C ARG A 27 2.54 -5.41 14.39
N TYR A 28 3.06 -4.49 13.58
CA TYR A 28 2.93 -3.06 13.78
C TYR A 28 2.49 -2.38 12.49
N GLU A 29 1.37 -1.64 12.53
CA GLU A 29 0.93 -0.85 11.39
C GLU A 29 1.84 0.37 11.20
N LEU A 30 2.24 0.61 9.96
CA LEU A 30 3.08 1.74 9.57
C LEU A 30 2.22 2.82 8.95
N ALA A 31 2.49 4.07 9.32
CA ALA A 31 1.84 5.25 8.72
C ALA A 31 0.30 5.23 8.84
N ASP A 32 -0.22 4.66 9.93
CA ASP A 32 -1.63 4.62 10.34
C ASP A 32 -2.28 6.01 10.32
N LYS A 33 -1.56 7.03 10.78
CA LYS A 33 -1.99 8.43 10.88
C LYS A 33 -2.00 9.19 9.55
N VAL A 34 -1.58 8.59 8.44
CA VAL A 34 -1.59 9.27 7.14
C VAL A 34 -3.00 9.17 6.54
N MET A 35 -3.66 10.31 6.45
CA MET A 35 -5.04 10.44 5.96
C MET A 35 -5.13 11.23 4.66
N PRO A 36 -6.14 10.94 3.82
CA PRO A 36 -6.36 11.68 2.57
C PRO A 36 -6.86 13.09 2.84
N VAL A 37 -6.37 14.04 2.05
CA VAL A 37 -6.79 15.44 2.07
C VAL A 37 -7.27 15.82 0.67
N ASP A 38 -8.48 16.35 0.57
CA ASP A 38 -9.03 16.87 -0.68
C ASP A 38 -8.48 18.28 -0.95
N THR A 39 -7.28 18.34 -1.54
CA THR A 39 -6.60 19.61 -1.88
C THR A 39 -7.19 20.31 -3.10
N LEU A 40 -7.76 19.54 -4.03
CA LEU A 40 -8.30 20.05 -5.30
C LEU A 40 -9.78 20.41 -5.23
N ARG A 41 -10.47 20.11 -4.11
CA ARG A 41 -11.92 20.25 -3.94
C ARG A 41 -12.69 19.60 -5.10
N PHE A 42 -12.19 18.44 -5.53
CA PHE A 42 -12.67 17.80 -6.75
C PHE A 42 -14.13 17.34 -6.58
N LYS A 43 -14.94 17.61 -7.59
CA LYS A 43 -16.33 17.21 -7.64
C LYS A 43 -16.66 16.64 -9.01
N ASP A 44 -17.14 15.40 -9.01
CA ASP A 44 -17.83 14.81 -10.15
C ASP A 44 -19.33 14.68 -9.82
N SER A 45 -19.94 13.52 -10.07
CA SER A 45 -21.27 13.18 -9.56
C SER A 45 -21.35 13.20 -8.02
N LYS A 46 -20.23 13.02 -7.31
CA LYS A 46 -20.10 13.16 -5.84
C LYS A 46 -18.88 14.01 -5.50
N ARG A 47 -18.86 14.64 -4.32
CA ARG A 47 -17.64 15.29 -3.83
C ARG A 47 -16.61 14.22 -3.47
N TYR A 48 -15.33 14.48 -3.74
CA TYR A 48 -14.27 13.51 -3.44
C TYR A 48 -14.22 13.14 -1.96
N LYS A 49 -14.39 14.12 -1.06
CA LYS A 49 -14.50 13.90 0.39
C LYS A 49 -15.60 12.89 0.76
N ASP A 50 -16.75 12.92 0.08
CA ASP A 50 -17.85 12.00 0.35
C ASP A 50 -17.52 10.58 -0.12
N ARG A 51 -16.82 10.45 -1.26
CA ARG A 51 -16.31 9.15 -1.75
C ARG A 51 -15.30 8.54 -0.78
N ILE A 52 -14.39 9.35 -0.24
CA ILE A 52 -13.44 8.91 0.80
C ILE A 52 -14.19 8.44 2.04
N ALA A 53 -15.11 9.25 2.57
CA ALA A 53 -15.85 8.91 3.79
C ALA A 53 -16.68 7.63 3.60
N GLN A 54 -17.29 7.47 2.42
CA GLN A 54 -18.02 6.25 2.08
C GLN A 54 -17.07 5.03 2.01
N ALA A 55 -15.91 5.16 1.37
CA ALA A 55 -14.92 4.10 1.27
C ALA A 55 -14.41 3.69 2.67
N GLN A 56 -13.99 4.67 3.48
CA GLN A 56 -13.55 4.46 4.87
C GLN A 56 -14.61 3.75 5.71
N LYS A 57 -15.88 4.15 5.59
CA LYS A 57 -16.99 3.49 6.30
C LYS A 57 -17.20 2.05 5.83
N SER A 58 -17.05 1.78 4.53
CA SER A 58 -17.25 0.45 3.95
C SER A 58 -16.11 -0.52 4.23
N THR A 59 -14.86 -0.04 4.28
CA THR A 59 -13.67 -0.89 4.45
C THR A 59 -13.15 -0.89 5.87
N GLY A 60 -13.44 0.15 6.67
CA GLY A 60 -12.81 0.37 7.97
C GLY A 60 -11.36 0.88 7.89
N GLU A 61 -10.88 1.21 6.69
CA GLU A 61 -9.48 1.57 6.44
C GLU A 61 -9.32 3.04 6.06
N ASN A 62 -8.19 3.65 6.41
CA ASN A 62 -7.94 5.07 6.13
C ASN A 62 -7.72 5.36 4.63
N ASP A 63 -7.14 4.41 3.89
CA ASP A 63 -6.92 4.48 2.43
C ASP A 63 -6.73 3.07 1.83
N ALA A 64 -6.58 2.97 0.52
CA ALA A 64 -6.39 1.77 -0.29
C ALA A 64 -5.07 1.02 -0.09
N LEU A 65 -4.21 1.44 0.84
CA LEU A 65 -2.97 0.74 1.16
C LEU A 65 -2.79 0.62 2.67
N LEU A 66 -2.59 -0.62 3.11
CA LEU A 66 -2.09 -0.93 4.43
C LEU A 66 -0.61 -1.27 4.34
N ALA A 67 0.16 -0.77 5.30
CA ALA A 67 1.57 -1.09 5.47
C ALA A 67 1.76 -1.61 6.89
N MET A 68 2.42 -2.75 7.03
CA MET A 68 2.73 -3.37 8.32
C MET A 68 4.18 -3.81 8.35
N GLN A 69 4.78 -3.74 9.53
CA GLN A 69 6.01 -4.44 9.85
C GLN A 69 5.64 -5.64 10.72
N GLY A 70 6.27 -6.78 10.49
CA GLY A 70 6.11 -7.95 11.34
C GLY A 70 7.18 -8.99 11.09
N THR A 71 6.89 -10.24 11.42
CA THR A 71 7.72 -11.38 11.07
C THR A 71 6.96 -12.33 10.14
N LEU A 72 7.71 -13.06 9.32
CA LEU A 72 7.23 -14.17 8.52
C LEU A 72 8.13 -15.36 8.83
N LYS A 73 7.58 -16.39 9.49
CA LYS A 73 8.37 -17.54 9.97
C LYS A 73 9.55 -17.09 10.84
N GLY A 74 9.33 -16.09 11.70
CA GLY A 74 10.35 -15.49 12.57
C GLY A 74 11.33 -14.53 11.89
N LEU A 75 11.28 -14.37 10.56
CA LEU A 75 12.14 -13.42 9.85
C LEU A 75 11.47 -12.04 9.75
N PRO A 76 12.15 -10.94 10.11
CA PRO A 76 11.56 -9.61 10.07
C PRO A 76 11.31 -9.17 8.63
N VAL A 77 10.13 -8.59 8.37
CA VAL A 77 9.70 -8.18 7.03
C VAL A 77 8.79 -6.95 7.12
N VAL A 78 8.87 -6.08 6.12
CA VAL A 78 7.85 -5.06 5.87
C VAL A 78 6.92 -5.55 4.77
N VAL A 79 5.62 -5.43 4.96
CA VAL A 79 4.62 -5.88 3.99
C VAL A 79 3.63 -4.77 3.74
N VAL A 80 3.31 -4.54 2.47
CA VAL A 80 2.25 -3.63 2.06
C VAL A 80 1.21 -4.38 1.25
N ALA A 81 -0.07 -4.08 1.47
CA ALA A 81 -1.18 -4.68 0.73
C ALA A 81 -2.17 -3.61 0.29
N PHE A 82 -2.52 -3.65 -0.99
CA PHE A 82 -3.58 -2.81 -1.53
C PHE A 82 -4.95 -3.41 -1.23
N ASP A 83 -5.92 -2.53 -0.95
CA ASP A 83 -7.34 -2.91 -0.82
C ASP A 83 -8.13 -2.41 -2.03
N PHE A 84 -8.50 -3.33 -2.91
CA PHE A 84 -9.28 -3.01 -4.10
C PHE A 84 -10.70 -2.49 -3.76
N SER A 85 -11.24 -2.85 -2.59
CA SER A 85 -12.55 -2.38 -2.14
C SER A 85 -12.54 -0.88 -1.85
N PHE A 86 -11.38 -0.32 -1.51
CA PHE A 86 -11.20 1.12 -1.32
C PHE A 86 -11.00 1.80 -2.67
N MET A 87 -12.10 2.28 -3.27
CA MET A 87 -12.09 3.06 -4.52
C MET A 87 -11.28 2.38 -5.64
N GLY A 88 -11.43 1.06 -5.81
CA GLY A 88 -10.73 0.27 -6.82
C GLY A 88 -9.24 0.08 -6.55
N GLY A 89 -8.78 0.26 -5.31
CA GLY A 89 -7.36 0.22 -4.97
C GLY A 89 -6.56 1.34 -5.63
N SER A 90 -7.23 2.41 -6.08
CA SER A 90 -6.61 3.46 -6.88
C SER A 90 -5.50 4.16 -6.11
N MET A 91 -4.41 4.49 -6.77
CA MET A 91 -3.24 5.08 -6.13
C MET A 91 -3.37 6.61 -6.04
N GLY A 92 -3.60 7.12 -4.83
CA GLY A 92 -3.55 8.55 -4.48
C GLY A 92 -2.28 8.92 -3.68
N SER A 93 -2.22 10.15 -3.19
CA SER A 93 -1.09 10.71 -2.46
C SER A 93 -0.78 9.95 -1.16
N VAL A 94 -1.80 9.52 -0.44
CA VAL A 94 -1.66 8.72 0.79
C VAL A 94 -1.04 7.36 0.50
N VAL A 95 -1.50 6.68 -0.55
CA VAL A 95 -0.94 5.39 -0.97
C VAL A 95 0.55 5.53 -1.28
N GLY A 96 0.93 6.55 -2.04
CA GLY A 96 2.35 6.82 -2.35
C GLY A 96 3.18 7.13 -1.10
N GLU A 97 2.67 7.96 -0.19
CA GLU A 97 3.36 8.28 1.06
C GLU A 97 3.53 7.05 1.98
N LYS A 98 2.47 6.26 2.18
CA LYS A 98 2.53 5.02 2.97
C LYS A 98 3.53 4.03 2.37
N PHE A 99 3.50 3.84 1.05
CA PHE A 99 4.42 2.96 0.35
C PHE A 99 5.89 3.39 0.51
N VAL A 100 6.17 4.69 0.32
CA VAL A 100 7.53 5.22 0.47
C VAL A 100 8.03 5.11 1.91
N ARG A 101 7.17 5.32 2.91
CA ARG A 101 7.53 5.10 4.33
C ARG A 101 7.84 3.64 4.61
N ALA A 102 7.04 2.71 4.10
CA ALA A 102 7.31 1.27 4.22
C ALA A 102 8.64 0.88 3.54
N ALA A 103 8.90 1.38 2.34
CA ALA A 103 10.15 1.12 1.63
C ALA A 103 11.37 1.72 2.36
N LYS A 104 11.24 2.94 2.91
CA LYS A 104 12.29 3.53 3.75
C LYS A 104 12.55 2.72 5.01
N MET A 105 11.50 2.23 5.69
CA MET A 105 11.62 1.37 6.86
C MET A 105 12.39 0.09 6.53
N ALA A 106 12.02 -0.58 5.43
CA ALA A 106 12.68 -1.79 4.96
C ALA A 106 14.17 -1.54 4.65
N LEU A 107 14.49 -0.42 3.97
CA LEU A 107 15.87 -0.04 3.66
C LEU A 107 16.69 0.29 4.91
N THR A 108 16.13 1.05 5.86
CA THR A 108 16.83 1.43 7.10
C THR A 108 17.14 0.21 7.95
N LYS A 109 16.18 -0.71 8.08
CA LYS A 109 16.33 -1.94 8.86
C LYS A 109 17.04 -3.06 8.11
N LYS A 110 17.30 -2.88 6.80
CA LYS A 110 17.84 -3.90 5.89
C LYS A 110 17.04 -5.20 5.91
N ILE A 111 15.71 -5.08 5.94
CA ILE A 111 14.78 -6.22 5.92
C ILE A 111 13.99 -6.25 4.60
N PRO A 112 13.46 -7.42 4.19
CA PRO A 112 12.71 -7.53 2.95
C PRO A 112 11.43 -6.67 2.95
N LEU A 113 11.03 -6.20 1.76
CA LEU A 113 9.75 -5.56 1.51
C LEU A 113 8.91 -6.43 0.58
N VAL A 114 7.71 -6.80 0.99
CA VAL A 114 6.73 -7.54 0.19
C VAL A 114 5.55 -6.63 -0.15
N CYS A 115 5.08 -6.65 -1.40
CA CYS A 115 3.97 -5.83 -1.86
C CYS A 115 2.90 -6.70 -2.53
N PHE A 116 1.68 -6.70 -1.99
CA PHE A 116 0.51 -7.23 -2.65
C PHE A 116 -0.21 -6.12 -3.40
N SER A 117 0.03 -6.05 -4.70
CA SER A 117 -0.58 -5.05 -5.59
C SER A 117 -1.99 -5.47 -6.03
N ALA A 118 -2.94 -4.56 -5.87
CA ALA A 118 -4.30 -4.69 -6.37
C ALA A 118 -4.84 -3.27 -6.61
N SER A 119 -4.69 -2.76 -7.82
CA SER A 119 -5.04 -1.38 -8.15
C SER A 119 -5.63 -1.29 -9.55
N GLY A 120 -6.70 -0.50 -9.70
CA GLY A 120 -7.27 -0.11 -10.98
C GLY A 120 -6.53 1.05 -11.67
N GLY A 121 -5.46 1.59 -11.07
CA GLY A 121 -4.66 2.67 -11.64
C GLY A 121 -4.51 3.88 -10.70
N ALA A 122 -4.22 5.05 -11.27
CA ALA A 122 -4.07 6.31 -10.54
C ALA A 122 -5.43 6.86 -10.07
N ARG A 123 -5.46 7.50 -8.90
CA ARG A 123 -6.70 8.12 -8.37
C ARG A 123 -6.97 9.45 -9.07
N MET A 124 -7.81 9.42 -10.10
CA MET A 124 -8.08 10.58 -10.97
C MET A 124 -8.54 11.83 -10.20
N GLN A 125 -9.21 11.65 -9.05
CA GLN A 125 -9.72 12.74 -8.22
C GLN A 125 -8.60 13.62 -7.62
N GLU A 126 -7.37 13.09 -7.51
CA GLU A 126 -6.21 13.87 -7.08
C GLU A 126 -5.35 14.36 -8.26
N GLY A 127 -5.79 14.13 -9.50
CA GLY A 127 -5.15 14.62 -10.72
C GLY A 127 -3.66 14.30 -10.80
N LEU A 128 -2.84 15.34 -11.00
CA LEU A 128 -1.39 15.23 -11.17
C LEU A 128 -0.68 14.62 -9.94
N PHE A 129 -1.25 14.79 -8.73
CA PHE A 129 -0.64 14.25 -7.52
C PHE A 129 -0.60 12.72 -7.53
N SER A 130 -1.61 12.06 -8.10
CA SER A 130 -1.64 10.60 -8.28
C SER A 130 -0.60 10.11 -9.28
N LEU A 131 -0.39 10.85 -10.38
CA LEU A 131 0.63 10.50 -11.38
C LEU A 131 2.05 10.59 -10.79
N MET A 132 2.33 11.64 -10.02
CA MET A 132 3.64 11.84 -9.40
C MET A 132 4.02 10.72 -8.42
N GLN A 133 3.05 10.03 -7.81
CA GLN A 133 3.36 8.92 -6.91
C GLN A 133 4.01 7.72 -7.63
N ILE A 134 3.76 7.52 -8.93
CA ILE A 134 4.42 6.47 -9.72
C ILE A 134 5.93 6.71 -9.76
N GLY A 135 6.36 7.97 -9.93
CA GLY A 135 7.78 8.34 -9.88
C GLY A 135 8.35 8.19 -8.47
N LYS A 136 7.63 8.71 -7.46
CA LYS A 136 8.06 8.69 -6.05
C LYS A 136 8.31 7.27 -5.52
N ASN A 137 7.47 6.31 -5.89
CA ASN A 137 7.61 4.90 -5.49
C ASN A 137 8.83 4.21 -6.09
N LYS A 138 9.31 4.65 -7.27
CA LYS A 138 10.47 4.06 -7.93
C LYS A 138 11.79 4.45 -7.26
N VAL A 139 11.86 5.63 -6.65
CA VAL A 139 13.11 6.20 -6.10
C VAL A 139 13.76 5.30 -5.04
N PRO A 140 13.04 4.76 -4.02
CA PRO A 140 13.64 3.86 -3.03
C PRO A 140 14.26 2.60 -3.66
N PHE A 141 13.58 2.00 -4.65
CA PHE A 141 14.07 0.81 -5.35
C PHE A 141 15.29 1.12 -6.20
N TRP A 142 15.25 2.22 -6.97
CA TRP A 142 16.35 2.64 -7.82
C TRP A 142 17.62 2.92 -7.01
N ARG A 143 17.47 3.60 -5.86
CA ARG A 143 18.59 3.91 -4.97
C ARG A 143 19.18 2.66 -4.32
N ASN A 144 18.36 1.65 -4.04
CA ASN A 144 18.85 0.36 -3.56
C ASN A 144 19.59 -0.42 -4.66
N TRP A 145 19.03 -0.45 -5.87
CA TRP A 145 19.62 -1.15 -7.01
C TRP A 145 20.99 -0.57 -7.40
N GLN A 146 21.15 0.76 -7.39
CA GLN A 146 22.46 1.39 -7.58
C GLN A 146 23.47 0.97 -6.51
N LYS A 147 23.09 0.95 -5.22
CA LYS A 147 23.98 0.51 -4.14
C LYS A 147 24.43 -0.94 -4.29
N LEU A 148 23.52 -1.83 -4.70
CA LEU A 148 23.84 -3.24 -4.96
C LEU A 148 24.82 -3.41 -6.13
N LYS A 149 24.64 -2.65 -7.22
CA LYS A 149 25.57 -2.69 -8.37
C LYS A 149 27.00 -2.24 -8.02
N PHE A 150 27.14 -1.21 -7.20
CA PHE A 150 28.47 -0.72 -6.79
C PHE A 150 29.18 -1.62 -5.75
N HIS A 151 28.46 -2.51 -5.06
CA HIS A 151 29.05 -3.49 -4.14
C HIS A 151 29.41 -4.82 -4.82
N SER A 152 28.78 -5.18 -5.94
CA SER A 152 29.10 -6.42 -6.67
C SER A 152 30.23 -6.27 -7.72
N SER A 153 30.86 -5.10 -7.79
CA SER A 153 31.92 -4.76 -8.75
C SER A 153 33.26 -4.44 -8.06
N ARG A 154 33.46 -4.96 -6.85
CA ARG A 154 34.76 -5.04 -6.17
C ARG A 154 35.05 -6.48 -5.79
#